data_AF-A0A6G1AB06-F1
#
_entry.id   AF-A0A6G1AB06-F1
#
_cell.length_a   1.000
_cell.length_b   1.000
_cell.length_c   1.000
_cell.angle_alpha   90.00
_cell.angle_beta   90.00
_cell.angle_gamma   90.00
#
_symmetry.space_group_name_H-M   'P 1'
#
loop_
_entity.id
_entity.type
_entity.pdbx_description
1 polymer ?
#
loop_
_entity_poly.entity_id
_entity_poly.type
_entity_poly.pdbx_seq_one_letter_code
_entity_poly.pdbx_strand_id
1 'polypeptide(L)'
;WICGRTVLPSGWSESCVLGIICLCFFLLPLAEGEHLGVQIYGDRKVKRKRRTLQIGKGKDHEWPPEQIIHYYGPATWAKDGSWGDHTPIYMLNRIIRLQAVVEIITNETARALNLPATQQTKMHNAIHQNRVALDYLLASEGGVCGKFNLSNCCLQIDDEGKVIEEITDRMRKVAHVPVQTWNG
;
A
#
# COMPACT_ATOMS: atom_id res chain seq x y z
N TRP A 1 -20.54 35.08 -8.77
CA TRP A 1 -19.17 34.82 -9.29
C TRP A 1 -18.20 35.79 -8.65
N ILE A 2 -16.99 35.33 -8.33
CA ILE A 2 -15.91 36.21 -7.87
C ILE A 2 -15.19 36.70 -9.11
N CYS A 3 -15.41 37.96 -9.44
CA CYS A 3 -14.84 38.60 -10.60
C CYS A 3 -13.43 39.11 -10.27
N GLY A 4 -12.45 38.68 -11.06
CA GLY A 4 -11.16 39.36 -11.16
C GLY A 4 -11.31 40.72 -11.84
N ARG A 5 -10.18 41.28 -12.32
CA ARG A 5 -10.10 42.64 -12.88
C ARG A 5 -11.10 42.88 -14.03
N THR A 6 -12.24 43.47 -13.68
CA THR A 6 -13.15 44.37 -14.43
C THR A 6 -13.67 43.99 -15.82
N VAL A 7 -13.45 42.77 -16.34
CA VAL A 7 -14.03 42.37 -17.64
C VAL A 7 -14.96 41.18 -17.43
N LEU A 8 -16.26 41.45 -17.55
CA LEU A 8 -17.32 40.44 -17.52
C LEU A 8 -17.59 39.93 -18.96
N PRO A 9 -17.91 38.65 -19.15
CA PRO A 9 -18.30 38.11 -20.46
C PRO A 9 -19.56 38.78 -21.02
N SER A 10 -19.68 38.86 -22.35
CA SER A 10 -20.87 39.39 -23.04
C SER A 10 -22.10 38.50 -22.80
N GLY A 11 -23.21 39.09 -22.34
CA GLY A 11 -24.46 38.37 -22.06
C GLY A 11 -24.78 38.12 -20.58
N TRP A 12 -24.03 38.73 -19.67
CA TRP A 12 -24.18 38.54 -18.23
C TRP A 12 -25.20 39.50 -17.60
N SER A 13 -26.08 38.99 -16.72
CA SER A 13 -27.23 39.73 -16.16
C SER A 13 -27.32 39.79 -14.64
N GLU A 14 -26.31 39.33 -13.88
CA GLU A 14 -26.37 39.27 -12.40
C GLU A 14 -25.47 40.34 -11.73
N SER A 15 -25.06 40.15 -10.47
CA SER A 15 -24.16 41.05 -9.72
C SER A 15 -22.80 40.38 -9.43
N CYS A 16 -21.72 41.15 -9.54
CA CYS A 16 -20.33 40.68 -9.45
C CYS A 16 -19.76 41.29 -8.18
N VAL A 17 -19.34 40.41 -7.27
CA VAL A 17 -18.84 40.81 -5.96
C VAL A 17 -17.33 40.64 -5.96
N LEU A 18 -16.63 41.70 -5.56
CA LEU A 18 -15.19 41.72 -5.44
C LEU A 18 -14.82 40.94 -4.17
N GLY A 19 -14.30 39.72 -4.37
CA GLY A 19 -13.91 38.82 -3.30
C GLY A 19 -12.47 38.35 -3.49
N ILE A 20 -11.72 38.24 -2.40
CA ILE A 20 -10.42 37.57 -2.42
C ILE A 20 -10.68 36.11 -2.07
N ILE A 21 -10.40 35.20 -2.99
CA ILE A 21 -10.46 33.76 -2.68
C ILE A 21 -9.16 33.40 -1.97
N CYS A 22 -9.23 33.23 -0.65
CA CYS A 22 -8.10 32.73 0.12
C CYS A 22 -8.06 31.21 -0.01
N LEU A 23 -7.23 30.70 -0.93
CA LEU A 23 -7.06 29.27 -1.15
C LEU A 23 -6.10 28.70 -0.10
N CYS A 24 -6.62 28.10 0.98
CA CYS A 24 -5.79 27.49 2.03
C CYS A 24 -5.12 26.15 1.64
N PHE A 25 -5.22 25.69 0.39
CA PHE A 25 -5.08 24.26 0.06
C PHE A 25 -3.71 23.81 -0.50
N PHE A 26 -2.64 24.54 -0.22
CA PHE A 26 -1.35 24.32 -0.92
C PHE A 26 -0.36 23.35 -0.31
N LEU A 27 -0.62 22.72 0.84
CA LEU A 27 0.39 21.84 1.42
C LEU A 27 -0.24 20.48 1.71
N LEU A 28 0.15 19.47 0.90
CA LEU A 28 0.37 18.14 1.46
C LEU A 28 1.02 18.35 2.84
N PRO A 29 0.51 17.75 3.92
CA PRO A 29 1.09 17.96 5.24
C PRO A 29 2.60 17.67 5.16
N LEU A 30 3.41 18.72 5.29
CA LEU A 30 4.88 18.68 5.29
C LEU A 30 5.46 17.72 6.33
N ALA A 31 4.61 17.21 7.24
CA ALA A 31 4.94 16.20 8.23
C ALA A 31 5.38 14.86 7.60
N GLU A 32 4.95 14.54 6.38
CA GLU A 32 5.41 13.37 5.62
C GLU A 32 6.25 13.84 4.44
N GLY A 33 7.57 13.82 4.60
CA GLY A 33 8.54 14.36 3.64
C GLY A 33 8.29 14.00 2.17
N GLU A 34 8.66 14.97 1.33
CA GLU A 34 8.81 15.16 -0.14
C GLU A 34 8.80 13.98 -1.14
N HIS A 35 8.40 12.77 -0.76
CA HIS A 35 8.52 11.59 -1.61
C HIS A 35 7.14 11.07 -2.01
N LEU A 36 6.66 11.53 -3.17
CA LEU A 36 5.49 10.99 -3.90
C LEU A 36 5.76 9.61 -4.53
N GLY A 37 6.78 8.90 -4.06
CA GLY A 37 7.17 7.58 -4.55
C GLY A 37 7.59 6.68 -3.39
N VAL A 38 7.27 5.40 -3.51
CA VAL A 38 7.94 4.38 -2.70
C VAL A 38 9.42 4.38 -3.12
N GLN A 39 10.35 4.43 -2.16
CA GLN A 39 11.76 4.13 -2.43
C GLN A 39 11.87 2.64 -2.80
N ILE A 40 11.53 2.29 -4.04
CA ILE A 40 11.68 0.94 -4.59
C ILE A 40 13.18 0.63 -4.73
N TYR A 41 13.98 1.67 -4.99
CA TYR A 41 15.43 1.62 -5.03
C TYR A 41 15.99 2.77 -4.19
N GLY A 42 15.99 2.59 -2.87
CA GLY A 42 17.06 3.24 -2.10
C GLY A 42 18.40 2.76 -2.67
N ASP A 43 19.36 3.66 -2.78
CA ASP A 43 20.75 3.50 -3.24
C ASP A 43 21.56 2.55 -2.31
N ARG A 44 20.95 1.44 -1.95
CA ARG A 44 21.49 0.37 -1.16
C ARG A 44 22.14 -0.53 -2.20
N LYS A 45 23.46 -0.59 -2.15
CA LYS A 45 24.23 -1.76 -2.58
C LYS A 45 23.63 -2.98 -1.86
N VAL A 46 22.56 -3.55 -2.41
CA VAL A 46 21.94 -4.77 -1.91
C VAL A 46 22.93 -5.85 -2.29
N LYS A 47 23.92 -6.07 -1.40
CA LYS A 47 24.51 -7.38 -1.26
C LYS A 47 23.31 -8.31 -1.18
N ARG A 48 23.15 -9.19 -2.17
CA ARG A 48 22.20 -10.30 -2.14
C ARG A 48 22.54 -11.12 -0.89
N LYS A 49 22.09 -10.69 0.29
CA LYS A 49 22.01 -11.56 1.44
C LYS A 49 21.02 -12.61 1.00
N ARG A 50 21.48 -13.86 0.89
CA ARG A 50 20.58 -15.01 0.82
C ARG A 50 19.46 -14.78 1.83
N ARG A 51 18.23 -15.08 1.43
CA ARG A 51 16.99 -14.93 2.21
C ARG A 51 17.01 -15.83 3.45
N THR A 52 17.95 -15.62 4.35
CA THR A 52 17.97 -16.29 5.63
C THR A 52 16.95 -15.54 6.48
N LEU A 53 15.83 -16.21 6.78
CA LEU A 53 14.90 -15.80 7.83
C LEU A 53 15.75 -15.38 9.03
N GLN A 54 15.64 -14.14 9.47
CA GLN A 54 16.35 -13.69 10.67
C GLN A 54 15.70 -14.42 11.84
N ILE A 55 16.36 -15.45 12.34
CA ILE A 55 15.92 -16.17 13.54
C ILE A 55 16.03 -15.18 14.70
N GLY A 56 14.90 -14.56 15.04
CA GLY A 56 14.74 -13.87 16.30
C GLY A 56 14.93 -14.89 17.42
N LYS A 57 15.72 -14.53 18.43
CA LYS A 57 15.84 -15.35 19.65
C LYS A 57 14.53 -15.18 20.41
N GLY A 58 13.60 -16.12 20.25
CA GLY A 58 12.37 -16.19 21.06
C GLY A 58 12.72 -16.33 22.55
N LYS A 59 11.77 -16.02 23.43
CA LYS A 59 11.88 -16.39 24.84
C LYS A 59 11.92 -17.92 24.98
N ASP A 60 12.40 -18.43 26.11
CA ASP A 60 12.74 -19.84 26.31
C ASP A 60 11.63 -20.87 25.95
N HIS A 61 10.36 -20.43 25.87
CA HIS A 61 9.20 -21.28 25.51
C HIS A 61 8.42 -20.81 24.27
N GLU A 62 8.74 -19.67 23.66
CA GLU A 62 8.01 -19.12 22.51
C GLU A 62 8.64 -19.57 21.20
N TRP A 63 7.83 -20.15 20.31
CA TRP A 63 8.26 -20.65 19.00
C TRP A 63 7.69 -19.77 17.88
N PRO A 64 8.45 -18.76 17.41
CA PRO A 64 8.02 -17.94 16.29
C PRO A 64 8.11 -18.71 14.95
N PRO A 65 7.37 -18.27 13.91
CA PRO A 65 7.32 -18.94 12.60
C PRO A 65 8.71 -19.18 11.97
N GLU A 66 9.64 -18.24 12.13
CA GLU A 66 11.01 -18.35 11.61
C GLU A 66 11.76 -19.53 12.23
N GLN A 67 11.58 -19.73 13.54
CA GLN A 67 12.20 -20.83 14.29
C GLN A 67 11.58 -22.18 13.91
N ILE A 68 10.25 -22.24 13.75
CA ILE A 68 9.54 -23.44 13.31
C ILE A 68 10.05 -23.90 11.94
N ILE A 69 10.20 -22.97 10.99
CA ILE A 69 10.68 -23.27 9.63
C ILE A 69 12.11 -23.78 9.66
N HIS A 70 12.97 -23.18 10.49
CA HIS A 70 14.36 -23.59 10.65
C HIS A 70 14.48 -24.97 11.28
N TYR A 71 13.69 -25.24 12.34
CA TYR A 71 13.74 -26.49 13.09
C TYR A 71 13.29 -27.70 12.23
N TYR A 72 12.14 -27.60 11.58
CA TYR A 72 11.60 -28.73 10.81
C TYR A 72 12.27 -28.93 9.44
N GLY A 73 12.99 -27.93 8.92
CA GLY A 73 13.68 -28.01 7.63
C GLY A 73 12.77 -28.26 6.43
N PRO A 74 13.29 -28.21 5.19
CA PRO A 74 12.50 -28.49 3.99
C PRO A 74 11.96 -29.93 3.98
N ALA A 75 10.77 -30.11 3.43
CA ALA A 75 10.24 -31.45 3.16
C ALA A 75 11.01 -32.07 1.99
N THR A 76 11.52 -33.29 2.20
CA THR A 76 12.19 -34.08 1.16
C THR A 76 11.46 -35.40 1.02
N TRP A 77 11.22 -35.84 -0.22
CA TRP A 77 10.75 -37.20 -0.48
C TRP A 77 11.89 -38.18 -0.23
N ALA A 78 11.69 -39.19 0.60
CA ALA A 78 12.64 -40.30 0.72
C ALA A 78 12.72 -41.05 -0.62
N LYS A 79 13.92 -41.18 -1.19
CA LYS A 79 14.15 -41.86 -2.49
C LYS A 79 13.85 -43.37 -2.45
N ASP A 80 13.80 -43.94 -1.25
CA ASP A 80 13.65 -45.36 -0.95
C ASP A 80 12.25 -45.72 -0.41
N GLY A 81 11.36 -44.75 -0.22
CA GLY A 81 9.98 -44.99 0.24
C GLY A 81 9.88 -45.47 1.69
N SER A 82 10.86 -45.16 2.55
CA SER A 82 10.85 -45.60 3.95
C SER A 82 9.62 -45.06 4.70
N TRP A 83 8.95 -45.92 5.47
CA TRP A 83 7.68 -45.67 6.18
C TRP A 83 7.72 -44.53 7.22
N GLY A 84 8.90 -44.01 7.57
CA GLY A 84 9.06 -42.91 8.53
C GLY A 84 8.36 -41.62 8.10
N ASP A 85 8.28 -41.37 6.79
CA ASP A 85 7.62 -40.19 6.20
C ASP A 85 6.08 -40.24 6.25
N HIS A 86 5.49 -41.40 6.53
CA HIS A 86 4.04 -41.60 6.65
C HIS A 86 3.54 -41.65 8.10
N THR A 87 4.41 -41.36 9.08
CA THR A 87 3.98 -41.34 10.48
C THR A 87 3.08 -40.13 10.74
N PRO A 88 2.00 -40.27 11.56
CA PRO A 88 1.16 -39.15 11.95
C PRO A 88 1.95 -37.99 12.57
N ILE A 89 3.02 -38.30 13.31
CA ILE A 89 3.93 -37.32 13.93
C ILE A 89 4.67 -36.52 12.85
N TYR A 90 5.23 -37.19 11.84
CA TYR A 90 5.91 -36.51 10.74
C TYR A 90 4.95 -35.60 9.96
N MET A 91 3.77 -36.11 9.60
CA MET A 91 2.76 -35.32 8.88
C MET A 91 2.34 -34.07 9.66
N LEU A 92 2.12 -34.21 10.97
CA LEU A 92 1.79 -33.07 11.84
C LEU A 92 2.90 -32.02 11.84
N ASN A 93 4.16 -32.44 12.00
CA ASN A 93 5.32 -31.53 11.95
C ASN A 93 5.42 -30.79 10.61
N ARG A 94 5.04 -31.43 9.50
CA ARG A 94 4.98 -30.79 8.18
C ARG A 94 3.84 -29.78 8.06
N ILE A 95 2.66 -30.07 8.62
CA ILE A 95 1.53 -29.13 8.65
C ILE A 95 1.89 -27.89 9.48
N ILE A 96 2.48 -28.07 10.67
CA ILE A 96 2.93 -26.96 11.54
C ILE A 96 3.93 -26.08 10.79
N ARG A 97 4.90 -26.69 10.09
CA ARG A 97 5.84 -25.93 9.26
C ARG A 97 5.14 -25.19 8.13
N LEU A 98 4.22 -25.82 7.41
CA LEU A 98 3.48 -25.18 6.31
C LEU A 98 2.68 -23.97 6.81
N GLN A 99 2.04 -24.11 7.96
CA GLN A 99 1.31 -23.04 8.63
C GLN A 99 2.22 -21.84 8.94
N ALA A 100 3.42 -22.07 9.47
CA ALA A 100 4.42 -21.01 9.68
C ALA A 100 4.90 -20.35 8.36
N VAL A 101 5.10 -21.13 7.30
CA VAL A 101 5.48 -20.59 5.98
C VAL A 101 4.39 -19.69 5.41
N VAL A 102 3.13 -20.12 5.50
CA VAL A 102 1.98 -19.35 5.02
C VAL A 102 1.85 -18.04 5.79
N GLU A 103 2.01 -18.03 7.12
CA GLU A 103 1.97 -16.81 7.92
C GLU A 103 3.04 -15.78 7.48
N ILE A 104 4.28 -16.22 7.26
CA ILE A 104 5.36 -15.31 6.83
C ILE A 104 5.09 -14.77 5.42
N ILE A 105 4.76 -15.64 4.47
CA ILE A 105 4.53 -15.23 3.07
C ILE A 105 3.32 -14.28 3.00
N THR A 106 2.25 -14.55 3.74
CA THR A 106 1.06 -13.69 3.76
C THR A 106 1.36 -12.32 4.37
N ASN A 107 2.21 -12.25 5.41
CA ASN A 107 2.62 -10.97 5.98
C ASN A 107 3.55 -10.17 5.04
N GLU A 108 4.50 -10.83 4.38
CA GLU A 108 5.38 -10.21 3.38
C GLU A 108 4.59 -9.73 2.16
N THR A 109 3.67 -10.55 1.64
CA THR A 109 2.80 -10.18 0.51
C THR A 109 1.85 -9.04 0.87
N ALA A 110 1.24 -9.06 2.06
CA ALA A 110 0.43 -7.94 2.56
C ALA A 110 1.24 -6.63 2.60
N ARG A 111 2.49 -6.68 3.10
CA ARG A 111 3.38 -5.51 3.10
C ARG A 111 3.70 -5.06 1.67
N ALA A 112 4.00 -5.99 0.77
CA ALA A 112 4.32 -5.68 -0.61
C ALA A 112 3.15 -5.05 -1.38
N LEU A 113 1.91 -5.44 -1.07
CA LEU A 113 0.69 -4.88 -1.67
C LEU A 113 0.30 -3.52 -1.11
N ASN A 114 0.56 -3.25 0.18
CA ASN A 114 0.25 -1.96 0.79
C ASN A 114 1.18 -0.83 0.31
N LEU A 115 2.40 -1.14 -0.14
CA LEU A 115 3.31 -0.15 -0.71
C LEU A 115 2.73 0.55 -1.97
N PRO A 116 2.36 -0.16 -3.05
CA PRO A 116 1.74 0.47 -4.20
C PRO A 116 0.35 1.06 -3.89
N ALA A 117 -0.42 0.46 -3.00
CA ALA A 117 -1.73 1.00 -2.58
C ALA A 117 -1.61 2.41 -1.97
N THR A 118 -0.72 2.57 -1.00
CA THR A 118 -0.47 3.88 -0.38
C THR A 118 0.13 4.90 -1.37
N GLN A 119 0.97 4.44 -2.30
CA GLN A 119 1.50 5.30 -3.37
C GLN A 119 0.39 5.79 -4.31
N GLN A 120 -0.54 4.92 -4.69
CA GLN A 120 -1.65 5.26 -5.56
C GLN A 120 -2.51 6.36 -4.92
N THR A 121 -2.87 6.23 -3.64
CA THR A 121 -3.64 7.27 -2.92
C THR A 121 -2.89 8.60 -2.85
N LYS A 122 -1.56 8.58 -2.64
CA LYS A 122 -0.74 9.81 -2.64
C LYS A 122 -0.67 10.46 -4.02
N MET A 123 -0.45 9.68 -5.08
CA MET A 123 -0.44 10.18 -6.47
C MET A 123 -1.80 10.73 -6.87
N HIS A 124 -2.88 10.04 -6.50
CA HIS A 124 -4.25 10.49 -6.69
C HIS A 124 -4.50 11.88 -6.08
N ASN A 125 -4.14 12.07 -4.81
CA ASN A 125 -4.30 13.34 -4.13
C ASN A 125 -3.48 14.47 -4.78
N ALA A 126 -2.24 14.18 -5.21
CA ALA A 126 -1.40 15.15 -5.93
C ALA A 126 -1.99 15.53 -7.29
N ILE A 127 -2.53 14.57 -8.05
CA ILE A 127 -3.21 14.83 -9.33
C ILE A 127 -4.44 15.71 -9.11
N HIS A 128 -5.26 15.41 -8.10
CA HIS A 128 -6.42 16.23 -7.77
C HIS A 128 -6.04 17.66 -7.34
N GLN A 129 -4.99 17.81 -6.54
CA GLN A 129 -4.48 19.13 -6.16
C GLN A 129 -4.00 19.93 -7.38
N ASN A 130 -3.20 19.31 -8.25
CA ASN A 130 -2.73 19.93 -9.48
C ASN A 130 -3.90 20.32 -10.38
N ARG A 131 -4.94 19.48 -10.47
CA ARG A 131 -6.13 19.76 -11.28
C ARG A 131 -6.89 20.99 -10.77
N VAL A 132 -7.15 21.07 -9.47
CA VAL A 132 -7.83 22.23 -8.86
C VAL A 132 -7.01 23.51 -9.03
N ALA A 133 -5.68 23.42 -8.88
CA ALA A 133 -4.80 24.57 -9.09
C ALA A 133 -4.83 25.06 -10.55
N LEU A 134 -4.81 24.14 -11.53
CA LEU A 134 -4.94 24.49 -12.95
C LEU A 134 -6.32 25.08 -13.28
N ASP A 135 -7.40 24.53 -12.72
CA ASP A 135 -8.74 25.07 -12.91
C ASP A 135 -8.88 26.48 -12.33
N TYR A 136 -8.21 26.76 -11.21
CA TYR A 136 -8.15 28.12 -10.65
C TYR A 136 -7.38 29.08 -11.57
N LEU A 137 -6.21 28.68 -12.06
CA LEU A 137 -5.40 29.51 -12.97
C LEU A 137 -6.12 29.78 -14.30
N LEU A 138 -6.91 28.82 -14.77
CA LEU A 138 -7.68 28.91 -16.01
C LEU A 138 -9.12 29.35 -15.79
N ALA A 139 -9.46 29.90 -14.61
CA ALA A 139 -10.84 30.26 -14.27
C ALA A 139 -11.47 31.24 -15.29
N SER A 140 -10.69 32.16 -15.86
CA SER A 140 -11.17 33.09 -16.91
C SER A 140 -11.45 32.41 -18.25
N GLU A 141 -10.90 31.22 -18.48
CA GLU A 141 -11.02 30.45 -19.71
C GLU A 141 -12.00 29.26 -19.55
N GLY A 142 -12.78 29.23 -18.46
CA GLY A 142 -13.70 28.13 -18.16
C GLY A 142 -13.01 26.90 -17.55
N GLY A 143 -11.85 27.09 -16.90
CA GLY A 143 -11.04 26.02 -16.34
C GLY A 143 -10.32 25.22 -17.42
N VAL A 144 -9.71 24.10 -17.03
CA VAL A 144 -9.02 23.21 -17.96
C VAL A 144 -9.99 22.69 -19.03
N CYS A 145 -11.25 22.39 -18.68
CA CYS A 145 -12.21 21.88 -19.67
C CYS A 145 -12.64 22.92 -20.70
N GLY A 146 -12.88 24.16 -20.28
CA GLY A 146 -13.15 25.27 -21.20
C GLY A 146 -11.96 25.54 -22.13
N LYS A 147 -10.74 25.53 -21.58
CA LYS A 147 -9.51 25.77 -22.35
C LYS A 147 -9.21 24.67 -23.38
N PHE A 148 -9.40 23.40 -23.03
CA PHE A 148 -9.12 22.27 -23.92
C PHE A 148 -10.33 21.82 -24.75
N ASN A 149 -11.48 22.51 -24.64
CA ASN A 149 -12.73 22.16 -25.33
C ASN A 149 -13.12 20.67 -25.14
N LEU A 150 -12.94 20.18 -23.90
CA LEU A 150 -13.24 18.79 -23.53
C LEU A 150 -14.72 18.66 -23.16
N SER A 151 -15.42 17.72 -23.79
CA SER A 151 -16.81 17.40 -23.44
C SER A 151 -16.93 16.58 -22.15
N ASN A 152 -15.91 15.78 -21.82
CA ASN A 152 -15.85 15.03 -20.58
C ASN A 152 -14.90 15.72 -19.59
N CYS A 153 -15.49 16.46 -18.65
CA CYS A 153 -14.75 17.19 -17.62
C CYS A 153 -14.61 16.42 -16.30
N CYS A 154 -15.39 15.36 -16.12
CA CYS A 154 -15.48 14.60 -14.88
C CYS A 154 -14.63 13.34 -14.99
N LEU A 155 -13.36 13.44 -14.60
CA LEU A 155 -12.49 12.27 -14.43
C LEU A 155 -12.60 11.81 -12.98
N GLN A 156 -13.28 10.69 -12.77
CA GLN A 156 -13.24 9.96 -11.51
C GLN A 156 -12.02 9.05 -11.55
N ILE A 157 -11.13 9.19 -10.57
CA ILE A 157 -10.07 8.24 -10.33
C ILE A 157 -10.46 7.50 -9.06
N ASP A 158 -10.64 6.19 -9.15
CA ASP A 158 -11.05 5.39 -8.01
C ASP A 158 -9.86 5.17 -7.06
N ASP A 159 -10.09 5.40 -5.76
CA ASP A 159 -9.11 5.16 -4.70
C ASP A 159 -9.14 3.68 -4.29
N GLU A 160 -8.57 2.83 -5.14
CA GLU A 160 -8.46 1.39 -4.91
C GLU A 160 -7.46 1.03 -3.80
N GLY A 161 -6.69 2.01 -3.31
CA GLY A 161 -5.70 1.79 -2.25
C GLY A 161 -6.34 1.24 -0.97
N LYS A 162 -7.54 1.71 -0.62
CA LYS A 162 -8.30 1.24 0.55
C LYS A 162 -8.80 -0.20 0.41
N VAL A 163 -9.20 -0.59 -0.80
CA VAL A 163 -9.66 -1.96 -1.09
C VAL A 163 -8.50 -2.94 -0.91
N ILE A 164 -7.31 -2.56 -1.39
CA ILE A 164 -6.10 -3.36 -1.22
C ILE A 164 -5.76 -3.48 0.28
N GLU A 165 -5.82 -2.38 1.03
CA GLU A 165 -5.58 -2.39 2.48
C GLU A 165 -6.53 -3.38 3.20
N GLU A 166 -7.84 -3.32 2.92
CA GLU A 166 -8.83 -4.23 3.50
C GLU A 166 -8.56 -5.70 3.16
N ILE A 167 -8.20 -6.00 1.89
CA ILE A 167 -7.86 -7.35 1.46
C ILE A 167 -6.63 -7.86 2.20
N THR A 168 -5.58 -7.05 2.30
CA THR A 168 -4.32 -7.45 2.97
C THR A 168 -4.51 -7.66 4.47
N ASP A 169 -5.36 -6.88 5.11
CA ASP A 169 -5.73 -7.06 6.51
C ASP A 169 -6.51 -8.36 6.73
N ARG A 170 -7.43 -8.68 5.81
CA ARG A 170 -8.12 -9.97 5.85
C ARG A 170 -7.16 -11.14 5.63
N MET A 171 -6.20 -11.03 4.70
CA MET A 171 -5.17 -12.05 4.48
C MET A 171 -4.35 -12.30 5.74
N ARG A 172 -3.90 -11.23 6.42
CA ARG A 172 -3.17 -11.35 7.69
C ARG A 172 -4.00 -12.01 8.78
N LYS A 173 -5.27 -11.62 8.93
CA LYS A 173 -6.17 -12.21 9.94
C LYS A 173 -6.38 -13.71 9.73
N VAL A 174 -6.52 -14.16 8.47
CA VAL A 174 -6.72 -15.58 8.14
C VAL A 174 -5.43 -16.39 8.36
N ALA A 175 -4.28 -15.81 8.04
CA ALA A 175 -3.01 -16.51 8.11
C ALA A 175 -2.32 -16.39 9.48
N HIS A 176 -2.83 -15.55 10.37
CA HIS A 176 -2.24 -15.35 11.69
C HIS A 176 -2.37 -16.61 12.55
N VAL A 177 -1.26 -16.99 13.17
CA VAL A 177 -1.19 -18.11 14.08
C VAL A 177 -0.65 -17.60 15.41
N PRO A 178 -1.32 -17.87 16.53
CA PRO A 178 -0.77 -17.51 17.83
C PRO A 178 0.58 -18.20 18.03
N VAL A 179 1.53 -17.47 18.60
CA VAL A 179 2.86 -17.98 18.92
C VAL A 179 2.72 -19.29 19.69
N GLN A 180 3.31 -20.34 19.15
CA GLN A 180 3.26 -21.66 19.78
C GLN A 180 4.14 -21.64 21.03
N THR A 181 3.63 -22.16 22.14
CA THR A 181 4.44 -22.38 23.34
C THR A 181 4.78 -23.85 23.47
N TRP A 182 6.05 -24.15 23.70
CA TRP A 182 6.50 -25.52 23.94
C TRP A 182 7.20 -25.61 25.29
N ASN A 183 6.51 -26.25 26.24
CA ASN A 183 7.08 -26.66 27.51
C ASN A 183 7.49 -28.12 27.30
N GLY A 184 8.80 -28.35 27.18
CA GLY A 184 9.38 -29.66 26.90
C GLY A 184 9.07 -30.72 27.94
#